data_AF-A0A2C8FCZ4-F1
#
_entry.id   AF-A0A2C8FCZ4-F1
#
_cell.length_a   1.000
_cell.length_b   1.000
_cell.length_c   1.000
_cell.angle_alpha   90.00
_cell.angle_beta   90.00
_cell.angle_gamma   90.00
#
_symmetry.space_group_name_H-M   'P 1'
#
loop_
_entity.id
_entity.type
_entity.pdbx_description
1 polymer ?
#
loop_
_entity_poly.entity_id
_entity_poly.type
_entity_poly.pdbx_seq_one_letter_code
_entity_poly.pdbx_strand_id
1 'polypeptide(L)'
;MKEVIAVVRMNMMNKTKTALTEAGVDAFFAHEAQGRGKGFVNAAVVEGAESGYEEAAEVLGEKGKLYPKRMLTAVVTDDQVEEVVEAITKVNQTGKPGDGKIFVLPIGDAVRVRTSEAGEQAIL
;
A
#
# COMPACT_ATOMS: atom_id res chain seq x y z
N MET A 1 -7.01 2.65 18.20
CA MET A 1 -6.52 3.28 16.96
C MET A 1 -5.63 2.32 16.18
N LYS A 2 -5.64 2.43 14.85
CA LYS A 2 -4.74 1.69 13.94
C LYS A 2 -4.07 2.61 12.95
N GLU A 3 -2.89 2.20 12.48
CA GLU A 3 -2.28 2.76 11.28
C GLU A 3 -2.60 1.86 10.08
N VAL A 4 -3.25 2.41 9.06
CA VAL A 4 -3.48 1.78 7.76
C VAL A 4 -2.38 2.22 6.81
N ILE A 5 -1.53 1.29 6.41
CA ILE A 5 -0.44 1.50 5.45
C ILE A 5 -0.82 0.89 4.11
N ALA A 6 -1.06 1.71 3.10
CA ALA A 6 -1.39 1.28 1.74
C ALA A 6 -0.23 1.53 0.77
N VAL A 7 0.29 0.47 0.15
CA VAL A 7 1.29 0.57 -0.92
C VAL A 7 0.62 0.29 -2.26
N VAL A 8 0.39 1.33 -3.05
CA VAL A 8 -0.43 1.29 -4.27
C VAL A 8 0.32 1.81 -5.51
N ARG A 9 -0.28 1.64 -6.69
CA ARG A 9 0.26 2.16 -7.95
C ARG A 9 0.25 3.70 -7.97
N MET A 10 1.31 4.31 -8.50
CA MET A 10 1.44 5.78 -8.51
C MET A 10 0.28 6.50 -9.20
N ASN A 11 -0.19 5.94 -10.33
CA ASN A 11 -1.30 6.53 -11.10
C ASN A 11 -2.66 6.41 -10.43
N MET A 12 -2.78 5.65 -9.34
CA MET A 12 -4.02 5.46 -8.58
C MET A 12 -4.15 6.45 -7.41
N MET A 13 -3.13 7.28 -7.18
CA MET A 13 -3.07 8.16 -6.02
C MET A 13 -4.27 9.12 -5.95
N ASN A 14 -4.64 9.77 -7.06
CA ASN A 14 -5.76 10.73 -7.04
C ASN A 14 -7.09 10.04 -6.71
N LYS A 15 -7.34 8.85 -7.26
CA LYS A 15 -8.54 8.05 -6.91
C LYS A 15 -8.53 7.61 -5.44
N THR A 16 -7.36 7.25 -4.93
CA THR A 16 -7.19 6.84 -3.52
C THR A 16 -7.46 8.01 -2.57
N LYS A 17 -6.99 9.23 -2.89
CA LYS A 17 -7.30 10.43 -2.09
C LYS A 17 -8.80 10.69 -2.02
N THR A 18 -9.48 10.67 -3.16
CA THR A 18 -10.93 10.88 -3.22
C THR A 18 -11.68 9.83 -2.40
N ALA A 19 -11.32 8.56 -2.53
CA ALA A 19 -11.96 7.48 -1.78
C ALA A 19 -11.74 7.61 -0.25
N LEU A 20 -10.58 8.08 0.19
CA LEU A 20 -10.31 8.33 1.61
C LEU A 20 -11.13 9.49 2.16
N THR A 21 -11.21 10.62 1.44
CA THR A 21 -12.09 11.74 1.82
C THR A 21 -13.57 11.32 1.86
N GLU A 22 -14.03 10.51 0.91
CA GLU A 22 -15.39 9.96 0.91
C GLU A 22 -15.65 9.03 2.12
N ALA A 23 -14.61 8.36 2.63
CA ALA A 23 -14.63 7.53 3.84
C ALA A 23 -14.33 8.34 5.13
N GLY A 24 -14.33 9.68 5.07
CA GLY A 24 -14.10 10.54 6.24
C GLY A 24 -12.64 10.63 6.71
N VAL A 25 -11.67 10.22 5.89
CA VAL A 25 -10.23 10.28 6.18
C VAL A 25 -9.55 11.36 5.34
N ASP A 26 -9.50 12.58 5.88
CA ASP A 26 -8.86 13.73 5.22
C ASP A 26 -7.39 13.92 5.62
N ALA A 27 -6.96 13.33 6.73
CA ALA A 27 -5.60 13.42 7.24
C ALA A 27 -4.83 12.11 7.02
N PHE A 28 -3.84 12.15 6.13
CA PHE A 28 -2.93 11.03 5.88
C PHE A 28 -1.59 11.55 5.35
N PHE A 29 -0.56 10.70 5.43
CA PHE A 29 0.75 10.96 4.85
C PHE A 29 0.94 10.11 3.61
N ALA A 30 1.78 10.59 2.68
CA ALA A 30 2.15 9.82 1.50
C ALA A 30 3.62 10.02 1.14
N HIS A 31 4.30 8.92 0.82
CA HIS A 31 5.70 8.90 0.43
C HIS A 31 5.91 8.15 -0.89
N GLU A 32 6.99 8.47 -1.57
CA GLU A 32 7.49 7.67 -2.67
C GLU A 32 8.11 6.38 -2.13
N ALA A 33 7.78 5.26 -2.76
CA ALA A 33 8.31 3.97 -2.40
C ALA A 33 8.75 3.23 -3.65
N GLN A 34 9.71 2.32 -3.48
CA GLN A 34 10.09 1.35 -4.50
C GLN A 34 9.87 -0.04 -3.92
N GLY A 35 9.18 -0.91 -4.66
CA GLY A 35 8.82 -2.23 -4.16
C GLY A 35 8.56 -3.25 -5.26
N ARG A 36 8.56 -4.52 -4.87
CA ARG A 36 8.21 -5.64 -5.74
C ARG A 36 7.42 -6.70 -4.97
N GLY A 37 6.50 -7.36 -5.66
CA GLY A 37 5.81 -8.54 -5.15
C GLY A 37 6.46 -9.83 -5.65
N LYS A 38 6.05 -10.98 -5.11
CA LYS A 38 6.52 -12.30 -5.57
C LYS A 38 6.14 -12.61 -7.03
N GLY A 39 5.12 -11.93 -7.58
CA GLY A 39 4.52 -12.23 -8.89
C GLY A 39 5.41 -12.08 -10.13
N PHE A 40 6.68 -11.67 -9.98
CA PHE A 40 7.67 -11.65 -11.07
C PHE A 40 8.57 -12.89 -11.11
N VAL A 41 8.51 -13.76 -10.09
CA VAL A 41 9.32 -14.98 -10.03
C VAL A 41 8.37 -16.17 -10.21
N ASN A 42 8.05 -16.49 -11.46
CA ASN A 42 7.39 -17.75 -11.77
C ASN A 42 8.44 -18.86 -11.59
N ALA A 43 8.18 -19.82 -10.71
CA ALA A 43 9.13 -20.89 -10.37
C ALA A 43 9.63 -21.63 -11.62
N ALA A 44 8.75 -21.83 -12.61
CA ALA A 44 9.10 -22.45 -13.89
C ALA A 44 10.12 -21.65 -14.72
N VAL A 45 10.12 -20.31 -14.57
CA VAL A 45 11.07 -19.44 -15.29
C VAL A 45 12.42 -19.42 -14.57
N VAL A 46 12.43 -19.56 -13.24
CA VAL A 46 13.67 -19.77 -12.46
C VAL A 46 14.33 -21.09 -12.85
N GLU A 47 13.53 -22.17 -12.96
CA GLU A 47 14.00 -23.50 -13.35
C GLU A 47 14.53 -23.53 -14.79
N GLY A 48 13.86 -22.84 -15.72
CA GLY A 48 14.34 -22.66 -17.10
C GLY A 48 15.62 -21.83 -17.20
N ALA A 49 15.79 -20.79 -16.37
CA ALA A 49 17.01 -19.99 -16.32
C ALA A 49 18.19 -20.73 -15.68
N GLU A 50 17.96 -21.54 -14.65
CA GLU A 50 18.98 -22.45 -14.08
C GLU A 50 19.41 -23.54 -15.07
N SER A 51 18.52 -23.89 -16.01
CA SER A 51 18.78 -24.85 -17.09
C SER A 51 19.45 -24.24 -18.34
N GLY A 52 19.82 -22.95 -18.32
CA GLY A 52 20.61 -22.31 -19.38
C GLY A 52 19.80 -21.72 -20.54
N TYR A 53 18.48 -21.58 -20.44
CA TYR A 53 17.67 -20.88 -21.45
C TYR A 53 17.72 -19.37 -21.23
N GLU A 54 18.54 -18.66 -22.03
CA GLU A 54 18.72 -17.20 -21.96
C GLU A 54 17.40 -16.42 -22.10
N GLU A 55 16.47 -16.92 -22.91
CA GLU A 55 15.14 -16.32 -23.11
C GLU A 55 14.25 -16.35 -21.85
N ALA A 56 14.46 -17.31 -20.95
CA ALA A 56 13.76 -17.36 -19.66
C ALA A 56 14.29 -16.29 -18.68
N ALA A 57 15.56 -15.91 -18.80
CA ALA A 57 16.16 -14.87 -17.97
C ALA A 57 15.62 -13.47 -18.29
N GLU A 58 15.21 -13.19 -19.53
CA GLU A 58 14.55 -11.93 -19.90
C GLU A 58 13.12 -11.81 -19.35
N VAL A 59 12.40 -12.94 -19.23
CA VAL A 59 11.03 -13.00 -18.68
C VAL A 59 11.02 -12.89 -17.15
N LEU A 60 12.11 -13.31 -16.49
CA LEU A 60 12.43 -12.95 -15.11
C LEU A 60 12.82 -11.48 -15.06
N GLY A 61 11.84 -10.58 -15.23
CA GLY A 61 12.06 -9.14 -15.23
C GLY A 61 13.14 -8.75 -14.23
N GLU A 62 14.21 -8.11 -14.75
CA GLU A 62 15.52 -7.90 -14.12
C GLU A 62 15.57 -8.28 -12.63
N LYS A 63 16.21 -9.40 -12.29
CA LYS A 63 16.41 -9.84 -10.90
C LYS A 63 16.80 -8.63 -10.02
N GLY A 64 15.87 -8.23 -9.14
CA GLY A 64 16.09 -7.12 -8.20
C GLY A 64 15.44 -5.79 -8.58
N LYS A 65 14.78 -5.68 -9.74
CA LYS A 65 14.06 -4.47 -10.13
C LYS A 65 12.96 -4.14 -9.12
N LEU A 66 13.00 -2.92 -8.62
CA LEU A 66 11.95 -2.34 -7.82
C LEU A 66 11.09 -1.43 -8.70
N TYR A 67 9.79 -1.51 -8.52
CA TYR A 67 8.84 -0.67 -9.24
C TYR A 67 8.42 0.50 -8.36
N PRO A 68 8.34 1.72 -8.91
CA PRO A 68 7.80 2.86 -8.19
C PRO A 68 6.35 2.63 -7.73
N LYS A 69 6.09 3.01 -6.48
CA LYS A 69 4.80 2.93 -5.77
C LYS A 69 4.57 4.21 -4.97
N ARG A 70 3.34 4.41 -4.53
CA ARG A 70 3.00 5.36 -3.47
C ARG A 70 2.67 4.58 -2.22
N MET A 71 3.31 4.95 -1.10
CA MET A 71 2.97 4.45 0.22
C MET A 71 2.19 5.53 0.94
N LEU A 72 0.95 5.23 1.31
CA LEU A 72 0.07 6.10 2.10
C LEU A 72 -0.06 5.53 3.50
N THR A 73 -0.04 6.38 4.51
CA THR A 73 -0.33 6.00 5.90
C THR A 73 -1.39 6.91 6.49
N ALA A 74 -2.39 6.33 7.13
CA ALA A 74 -3.44 7.04 7.83
C ALA A 74 -3.63 6.41 9.21
N VAL A 75 -3.74 7.23 10.26
CA VAL A 75 -4.11 6.76 11.60
C VAL A 75 -5.60 6.99 11.77
N VAL A 76 -6.33 5.93 12.09
CA VAL A 76 -7.79 5.91 12.17
C VAL A 76 -8.26 5.25 13.47
N THR A 77 -9.50 5.50 13.86
CA THR A 77 -10.14 4.79 14.97
C THR A 77 -10.34 3.31 14.63
N ASP A 78 -10.50 2.45 15.64
CA ASP A 78 -10.56 1.00 15.40
C ASP A 78 -11.82 0.58 14.60
N ASP A 79 -12.91 1.34 14.71
CA ASP A 79 -14.18 1.13 14.00
C ASP A 79 -14.15 1.59 12.54
N GLN A 80 -13.28 2.54 12.18
CA GLN A 80 -13.12 3.02 10.79
C GLN A 80 -12.22 2.12 9.92
N VAL A 81 -11.51 1.16 10.50
CA VAL A 81 -10.48 0.37 9.80
C VAL A 81 -11.05 -0.36 8.58
N GLU A 82 -12.20 -1.03 8.75
CA GLU A 82 -12.82 -1.82 7.68
C GLU A 82 -13.23 -0.94 6.50
N GLU A 83 -13.92 0.16 6.76
CA GLU A 83 -14.36 1.12 5.76
C GLU A 83 -13.19 1.70 4.95
N VAL A 84 -12.10 2.06 5.63
CA VAL A 84 -10.91 2.62 4.99
C VAL A 84 -10.20 1.59 4.12
N VAL A 85 -10.06 0.35 4.61
CA VAL A 85 -9.45 -0.74 3.83
C VAL A 85 -10.29 -1.04 2.59
N GLU A 86 -11.62 -1.08 2.71
CA GLU A 86 -12.53 -1.30 1.59
C GLU A 86 -12.45 -0.17 0.56
N ALA A 87 -12.48 1.09 1.01
CA ALA A 87 -12.39 2.27 0.15
C ALA A 87 -11.09 2.27 -0.69
N ILE A 88 -9.93 2.01 -0.05
CA ILE A 88 -8.65 1.92 -0.76
C ILE A 88 -8.66 0.73 -1.73
N THR A 89 -9.17 -0.43 -1.30
CA THR A 89 -9.20 -1.65 -2.12
C THR A 89 -10.03 -1.46 -3.38
N LYS A 90 -11.26 -0.95 -3.23
CA LYS A 90 -12.23 -0.75 -4.32
C LYS A 90 -11.65 0.06 -5.48
N VAL A 91 -10.90 1.12 -5.18
CA VAL A 91 -10.33 1.96 -6.24
C VAL A 91 -9.02 1.41 -6.79
N ASN A 92 -8.24 0.62 -6.03
CA ASN A 92 -6.93 0.13 -6.44
C ASN A 92 -6.92 -1.28 -7.05
N GLN A 93 -7.99 -2.07 -6.87
CA GLN A 93 -8.08 -3.44 -7.34
C GLN A 93 -8.41 -3.51 -8.83
N THR A 94 -7.49 -4.08 -9.61
CA THR A 94 -7.71 -4.43 -11.03
C THR A 94 -7.66 -5.93 -11.30
N GLY A 95 -7.28 -6.72 -10.29
CA GLY A 95 -7.09 -8.17 -10.42
C GLY A 95 -5.76 -8.55 -11.08
N LYS A 96 -4.88 -7.58 -11.32
CA LYS A 96 -3.58 -7.80 -11.95
C LYS A 96 -2.44 -7.71 -10.92
N PRO A 97 -1.34 -8.46 -11.10
CA PRO A 97 -0.17 -8.32 -10.25
C PRO A 97 0.30 -6.87 -10.12
N GLY A 98 0.61 -6.46 -8.89
CA GLY A 98 1.14 -5.13 -8.61
C GLY A 98 0.12 -4.08 -8.19
N ASP A 99 -1.15 -4.46 -7.98
CA ASP A 99 -2.21 -3.60 -7.40
C ASP A 99 -1.77 -2.98 -6.07
N GLY A 100 -1.18 -3.77 -5.18
CA GLY A 100 -0.63 -3.26 -3.94
C GLY A 100 -0.74 -4.22 -2.77
N LYS A 101 -0.52 -3.69 -1.57
CA LYS A 101 -0.87 -4.31 -0.28
C LYS A 101 -1.32 -3.23 0.69
N ILE A 102 -2.18 -3.62 1.61
CA ILE A 102 -2.59 -2.81 2.75
C ILE A 102 -2.16 -3.56 4.01
N PHE A 103 -1.60 -2.85 4.98
CA PHE A 103 -1.23 -3.36 6.29
C PHE A 103 -1.97 -2.56 7.35
N VAL A 104 -2.35 -3.21 8.44
CA VAL A 104 -3.00 -2.57 9.59
C VAL A 104 -2.15 -2.86 10.81
N LEU A 105 -1.62 -1.82 11.45
CA LEU A 105 -0.81 -1.94 12.64
C LEU A 105 -1.52 -1.33 13.85
N PRO A 106 -1.32 -1.88 15.06
CA PRO A 106 -1.83 -1.26 16.28
C PRO A 106 -1.11 0.05 16.58
N ILE A 107 -1.85 1.10 16.90
CA ILE A 107 -1.32 2.36 17.44
C ILE A 107 -1.78 2.48 18.89
N GLY A 108 -0.82 2.59 19.81
CA GLY A 108 -1.10 2.68 21.25
C GLY A 108 -1.61 4.05 21.68
N ASP A 109 -1.12 5.13 21.07
CA ASP A 109 -1.50 6.50 21.41
C ASP A 109 -1.16 7.46 20.26
N ALA A 110 -1.76 8.66 20.27
CA ALA A 110 -1.52 9.74 19.34
C ALA A 110 -1.60 11.08 20.09
N VAL A 111 -0.80 12.07 19.70
CA VAL A 111 -0.83 13.41 20.31
C VAL A 111 -0.86 14.48 19.22
N ARG A 112 -1.84 15.39 19.31
CA ARG A 112 -1.93 16.55 18.45
C ARG A 112 -1.03 17.66 18.97
N VAL A 113 0.07 17.93 18.27
CA VAL A 113 1.08 18.93 18.68
C VAL A 113 0.49 20.32 18.99
N ARG A 114 -0.49 20.78 18.20
CA ARG A 114 -1.08 22.12 18.35
C ARG A 114 -1.88 22.30 19.65
N THR A 115 -2.56 21.26 20.13
CA THR A 115 -3.54 21.34 21.23
C THR A 115 -3.18 20.47 22.42
N SER A 116 -2.20 19.58 22.28
CA SER A 116 -1.86 18.51 23.24
C SER A 116 -3.00 17.52 23.51
N GLU A 117 -4.04 17.49 22.66
CA GLU A 117 -5.06 16.43 22.69
C GLU A 117 -4.39 15.08 22.44
N ALA A 118 -4.77 14.07 23.23
CA ALA A 118 -4.20 12.73 23.19
C ALA A 118 -5.26 11.67 22.85
N GLY A 119 -4.81 10.46 22.53
CA GLY A 119 -5.68 9.36 22.12
C GLY A 119 -6.45 9.67 20.84
N GLU A 120 -7.69 9.21 20.77
CA GLU A 120 -8.55 9.39 19.57
C GLU A 120 -8.82 10.87 19.27
N GLN A 121 -8.92 11.73 20.28
CA GLN A 121 -9.14 13.17 20.07
C GLN A 121 -8.02 13.84 19.26
N ALA A 122 -6.82 13.26 19.26
CA ALA A 122 -5.71 13.77 18.47
C ALA A 122 -5.94 13.62 16.95
N ILE A 123 -6.71 12.60 16.53
CA ILE A 123 -6.90 12.19 15.13
C ILE A 123 -8.28 12.54 14.57
N LEU A 124 -9.21 13.07 15.39
CA LEU A 124 -10.56 13.49 15.00
C LEU A 124 -10.64 14.96 14.55
#